data_AF-R6NJS4-F1
#
_entry.id   AF-R6NJS4-F1
#
_cell.length_a   1.000
_cell.length_b   1.000
_cell.length_c   1.000
_cell.angle_alpha   90.00
_cell.angle_beta   90.00
_cell.angle_gamma   90.00
#
_symmetry.space_group_name_H-M   'P 1'
#
loop_
_entity.id
_entity.type
_entity.pdbx_description
1 polymer ?
#
loop_
_entity_poly.entity_id
_entity_poly.type
_entity_poly.pdbx_seq_one_letter_code
_entity_poly.pdbx_strand_id
1 'polypeptide(L)'
;MGLVALKCPSCGAVLEKSDDRDTYFCEYCGSKMMVDKVYHEVSGTITIDGIAGVDAMLDRAAILIDHGEYQKASSLYERVLEISPRCARAYWGKMHCHFWIKDPLKLSEQLIDITEDINYQTAVKFAEGEEKAHYIEIGKKEKEACAQAIAKLKRRKRILRVILYSALAIEIACVALFSYVDMNPQFYNKNCDFIEVFFFFASLAAFISERFLVYTKDALGDIVLDKAKYVLGATSILSALFIIINLFF
;
A
#
# COMPACT_ATOMS: atom_id res chain seq x y z
N MET A 1 27.23 34.46 12.90
CA MET A 1 28.57 34.61 13.50
C MET A 1 29.14 35.95 13.10
N GLY A 2 29.46 36.83 14.06
CA GLY A 2 30.19 38.06 13.78
C GLY A 2 31.68 37.73 13.67
N LEU A 3 32.32 38.13 12.58
CA LEU A 3 33.77 38.16 12.49
C LEU A 3 34.28 39.03 13.64
N VAL A 4 35.09 38.46 14.55
CA VAL A 4 35.69 39.25 15.62
C VAL A 4 36.70 40.18 14.96
N ALA A 5 36.38 41.47 14.93
CA ALA A 5 37.22 42.47 14.30
C ALA A 5 38.57 42.54 15.01
N LEU A 6 39.66 42.54 14.23
CA LEU A 6 41.02 42.67 14.76
C LEU A 6 41.16 44.05 15.41
N LYS A 7 41.55 44.10 16.68
CA LYS A 7 41.73 45.35 17.44
C LYS A 7 43.19 45.61 17.74
N CYS A 8 43.60 46.87 17.71
CA CYS A 8 44.92 47.30 18.14
C CYS A 8 45.06 47.20 19.67
N PRO A 9 46.03 46.43 20.22
CA PRO A 9 46.30 46.40 21.66
C PRO A 9 46.73 47.75 22.25
N SER A 10 47.30 48.65 21.45
CA SER A 10 47.79 49.93 21.96
C SER A 10 46.72 51.00 22.10
N CYS A 11 45.70 51.02 21.23
CA CYS A 11 44.67 52.08 21.21
C CYS A 11 43.23 51.57 21.10
N GLY A 12 43.02 50.27 20.91
CA GLY A 12 41.70 49.65 20.79
C GLY A 12 41.01 49.82 19.43
N ALA A 13 41.63 50.53 18.48
CA ALA A 13 41.05 50.76 17.16
C ALA A 13 40.87 49.45 16.38
N VAL A 14 39.78 49.35 15.61
CA VAL A 14 39.55 48.24 14.69
C VAL A 14 40.45 48.39 13.47
N LEU A 15 41.17 47.33 13.12
CA LEU A 15 42.09 47.29 12.00
C LEU A 15 41.44 46.56 10.82
N GLU A 16 41.50 47.16 9.64
CA GLU A 16 41.11 46.52 8.39
C GLU A 16 42.26 45.65 7.87
N LYS A 17 41.95 44.42 7.46
CA LYS A 17 42.96 43.47 6.99
C LYS A 17 43.21 43.66 5.48
N SER A 18 44.47 43.83 5.08
CA SER A 18 44.92 43.63 3.70
C SER A 18 45.53 42.24 3.57
N ASP A 19 45.15 41.47 2.55
CA ASP A 19 45.24 40.00 2.55
C ASP A 19 46.64 39.38 2.69
N ASP A 20 47.71 40.11 2.42
CA ASP A 20 49.05 39.51 2.21
C ASP A 20 50.15 39.92 3.20
N ARG A 21 49.83 40.67 4.28
CA ARG A 21 50.87 41.13 5.22
C ARG A 21 50.60 40.69 6.66
N ASP A 22 51.58 40.00 7.26
CA ASP A 22 51.55 39.58 8.66
C ASP A 22 52.03 40.71 9.62
N THR A 23 52.45 41.84 9.05
CA THR A 23 52.81 43.07 9.78
C THR A 23 51.80 44.17 9.49
N TYR A 24 51.22 44.73 10.54
CA TYR A 24 50.22 45.78 10.51
C TYR A 24 50.76 47.05 11.16
N PHE A 25 50.39 48.19 10.59
CA PHE A 25 50.58 49.50 11.19
C PHE A 25 49.20 50.05 11.56
N CYS A 26 49.02 50.46 12.81
CA CYS A 26 47.80 51.13 13.20
C CYS A 26 47.81 52.57 12.69
N GLU A 27 46.85 52.95 11.86
CA GLU A 27 46.72 54.33 11.32
C GLU A 27 46.47 55.36 12.43
N TYR A 28 45.86 54.94 13.54
CA TYR A 28 45.48 55.84 14.63
C TYR A 28 46.61 56.14 15.61
N CYS A 29 47.46 55.17 15.96
CA CYS A 29 48.52 55.34 16.96
C CYS A 29 49.94 55.07 16.45
N GLY A 30 50.10 54.65 15.20
CA GLY A 30 51.40 54.39 14.57
C GLY A 30 52.12 53.13 15.06
N SER A 31 51.53 52.37 15.99
CA SER A 31 52.14 51.14 16.51
C SER A 31 52.28 50.09 15.41
N LYS A 32 53.51 49.56 15.26
CA LYS A 32 53.82 48.42 14.39
C LYS A 32 53.57 47.13 15.15
N MET A 33 52.79 46.23 14.59
CA MET A 33 52.42 44.97 15.23
C MET A 33 52.54 43.83 14.22
N MET A 34 53.04 42.69 14.67
CA MET A 34 53.01 41.46 13.89
C MET A 34 51.91 40.57 14.46
N VAL A 35 51.01 40.10 13.60
CA VAL A 35 49.93 39.20 14.00
C VAL A 35 50.27 37.84 13.44
N ASP A 36 50.63 36.91 14.33
CA ASP A 36 50.81 35.52 13.95
C ASP A 36 49.45 34.94 13.56
N LYS A 37 49.38 34.30 12.38
CA LYS A 37 48.19 33.56 11.94
C LYS A 37 48.01 32.35 12.87
N VAL A 38 47.16 32.48 13.87
CA VAL A 38 46.69 31.34 14.65
C VAL A 38 45.58 30.67 13.86
N TYR A 39 45.90 29.55 13.23
CA TYR A 39 44.88 28.66 12.65
C TYR A 39 44.18 27.95 13.81
N HIS A 40 42.95 28.35 14.08
CA HIS A 40 42.06 27.54 14.91
C HIS A 40 41.38 26.51 14.00
N GLU A 41 41.83 25.25 14.05
CA GLU A 41 41.06 24.14 13.51
C GLU A 41 39.77 24.02 14.33
N VAL A 42 38.68 24.53 13.80
CA VAL A 42 37.35 24.32 14.38
C VAL A 42 36.92 22.90 14.04
N SER A 43 37.37 21.94 14.85
CA SER A 43 36.84 20.57 14.81
C SER A 43 35.56 20.52 15.62
N GLY A 44 34.42 20.66 14.93
CA GLY A 44 33.10 20.64 15.54
C GLY A 44 31.99 20.77 14.50
N THR A 45 30.78 20.36 14.88
CA THR A 45 29.58 20.48 14.04
C THR A 45 29.18 21.95 13.94
N ILE A 46 29.18 22.51 12.72
CA ILE A 46 28.72 23.89 12.47
C ILE A 46 27.20 23.85 12.33
N THR A 47 26.47 24.17 13.40
CA THR A 47 25.03 24.39 13.33
C THR A 47 24.76 25.80 12.83
N ILE A 48 24.21 25.92 11.62
CA ILE A 48 23.72 27.19 11.08
C ILE A 48 22.30 27.39 11.60
N ASP A 49 22.10 28.40 12.45
CA ASP A 49 20.78 28.77 12.95
C ASP A 49 19.81 28.99 11.78
N GLY A 50 18.76 28.15 11.69
CA GLY A 50 17.73 28.20 10.64
C GLY A 50 17.77 27.07 9.62
N ILE A 51 18.82 26.24 9.59
CA ILE A 51 18.84 25.01 8.78
C ILE A 51 18.53 23.83 9.72
N ALA A 52 17.39 23.18 9.51
CA ALA A 52 17.05 21.97 10.23
C ALA A 52 18.13 20.90 9.96
N GLY A 53 18.71 20.32 11.02
CA GLY A 53 19.62 19.19 10.87
C GLY A 53 18.91 18.01 10.19
N VAL A 54 19.70 17.08 9.64
CA VAL A 54 19.19 15.87 8.96
C VAL A 54 18.16 15.14 9.83
N ASP A 55 18.44 14.96 11.13
CA ASP A 55 17.53 14.29 12.06
C ASP A 55 16.20 15.03 12.23
N ALA A 56 16.24 16.36 12.35
CA ALA A 56 15.03 17.18 12.46
C ALA A 56 14.18 17.13 11.17
N MET A 57 14.81 17.02 9.99
CA MET A 57 14.10 16.81 8.74
C MET A 57 13.46 15.42 8.66
N LEU A 58 14.16 14.38 9.11
CA LEU A 58 13.65 13.01 9.17
C LEU A 58 12.44 12.89 10.10
N ASP A 59 12.51 13.47 11.30
CA ASP A 59 11.42 13.43 12.27
C ASP A 59 10.22 14.23 11.77
N ARG A 60 10.43 15.40 11.16
CA ARG A 60 9.35 16.16 10.52
C ARG A 60 8.69 15.39 9.38
N ALA A 61 9.47 14.67 8.58
CA ALA A 61 8.93 13.86 7.49
C ALA A 61 8.09 12.68 8.02
N ALA A 62 8.49 12.07 9.14
CA ALA A 62 7.69 11.05 9.82
C ALA A 62 6.35 11.60 10.32
N ILE A 63 6.35 12.79 10.94
CA ILE A 63 5.10 13.47 11.36
C ILE A 63 4.18 13.74 10.15
N LEU A 64 4.73 14.11 9.00
CA LEU A 64 3.93 14.29 7.78
C LEU A 64 3.30 12.98 7.27
N ILE A 65 4.00 11.84 7.40
CA ILE A 65 3.41 10.52 7.10
C ILE A 65 2.23 10.26 8.02
N ASP A 66 2.34 10.53 9.32
CA ASP A 66 1.27 10.34 10.30
C ASP A 66 0.02 11.16 9.93
N HIS A 67 0.24 12.39 9.46
CA HIS A 67 -0.84 13.25 8.96
C HIS A 67 -1.38 12.84 7.57
N GLY A 68 -0.70 11.94 6.86
CA GLY A 68 -1.07 11.51 5.50
C GLY A 68 -0.62 12.47 4.40
N GLU A 69 0.33 13.36 4.69
CA GLU A 69 0.94 14.29 3.74
C GLU A 69 2.14 13.67 3.02
N TYR A 70 1.94 12.51 2.38
CA TYR A 70 3.01 11.68 1.83
C TYR A 70 3.85 12.37 0.74
N GLN A 71 3.25 13.23 -0.07
CA GLN A 71 3.98 13.99 -1.09
C GLN A 71 4.97 14.98 -0.45
N LYS A 72 4.55 15.67 0.61
CA LYS A 72 5.41 16.60 1.35
C LYS A 72 6.49 15.84 2.11
N ALA A 73 6.13 14.71 2.74
CA ALA A 73 7.10 13.83 3.40
C ALA A 73 8.16 13.31 2.42
N SER A 74 7.76 12.81 1.25
CA SER A 74 8.66 12.35 0.20
C SER A 74 9.63 13.45 -0.24
N SER A 75 9.16 14.69 -0.38
CA SER A 75 10.01 15.84 -0.72
C SER A 75 11.05 16.17 0.36
N LEU A 76 10.72 15.97 1.65
CA LEU A 76 11.67 16.14 2.74
C LEU A 76 12.71 15.02 2.77
N TYR A 77 12.30 13.77 2.56
CA TYR A 77 13.26 12.66 2.46
C TYR A 77 14.20 12.84 1.27
N GLU A 78 13.74 13.39 0.15
CA GLU A 78 14.63 13.70 -0.97
C GLU A 78 15.69 14.73 -0.61
N ARG A 79 15.30 15.80 0.10
CA ARG A 79 16.26 16.80 0.62
C ARG A 79 17.24 16.19 1.61
N VAL A 80 16.80 15.23 2.44
CA VAL A 80 17.71 14.49 3.32
C VAL A 80 18.71 13.68 2.48
N LEU A 81 18.28 13.05 1.39
CA LEU A 81 19.14 12.28 0.50
C LEU A 81 20.11 13.15 -0.31
N GLU A 82 19.76 14.40 -0.62
CA GLU A 82 20.69 15.39 -1.20
C GLU A 82 21.86 15.68 -0.25
N ILE A 83 21.61 15.69 1.07
CA ILE A 83 22.63 15.94 2.11
C ILE A 83 23.38 14.64 2.47
N SER A 84 22.65 13.54 2.65
CA SER A 84 23.16 12.23 3.05
C SER A 84 22.62 11.13 2.12
N PRO A 85 23.30 10.87 0.98
CA PRO A 85 22.83 9.90 -0.02
C PRO A 85 22.75 8.45 0.47
N ARG A 86 23.35 8.14 1.62
CA ARG A 86 23.35 6.80 2.23
C ARG A 86 22.46 6.73 3.48
N CYS A 87 21.55 7.68 3.66
CA CYS A 87 20.64 7.67 4.80
C CYS A 87 19.58 6.57 4.65
N ALA A 88 19.75 5.46 5.39
CA ALA A 88 18.82 4.33 5.36
C ALA A 88 17.38 4.73 5.76
N ARG A 89 17.25 5.53 6.83
CA ARG A 89 15.97 6.03 7.34
C ARG A 89 15.21 6.89 6.33
N ALA A 90 15.91 7.63 5.47
CA ALA A 90 15.27 8.41 4.40
C ALA A 90 14.69 7.50 3.30
N TYR A 91 15.43 6.48 2.87
CA TYR A 91 14.90 5.49 1.93
C TYR A 91 13.73 4.69 2.52
N TRP A 92 13.82 4.32 3.81
CA TRP A 92 12.71 3.68 4.52
C TRP A 92 11.46 4.56 4.53
N GLY A 93 11.61 5.85 4.84
CA GLY A 93 10.52 6.83 4.79
C GLY A 93 9.93 7.00 3.39
N LYS A 94 10.76 7.06 2.34
CA LYS A 94 10.28 7.11 0.94
C LYS A 94 9.47 5.88 0.55
N MET A 95 9.85 4.70 1.03
CA MET A 95 9.06 3.48 0.83
C MET A 95 7.67 3.61 1.45
N HIS A 96 7.57 4.14 2.69
CA HIS A 96 6.27 4.44 3.31
C HIS A 96 5.45 5.44 2.51
N CYS A 97 6.08 6.48 1.96
CA CYS A 97 5.41 7.44 1.09
C CYS A 97 4.91 6.81 -0.22
N HIS A 98 5.67 5.88 -0.82
CA HIS A 98 5.31 5.23 -2.08
C HIS A 98 4.02 4.42 -1.94
N PHE A 99 3.88 3.68 -0.85
CA PHE A 99 2.71 2.83 -0.59
C PHE A 99 1.62 3.53 0.24
N TRP A 100 1.76 4.84 0.50
CA TRP A 100 0.80 5.63 1.29
C TRP A 100 0.54 5.00 2.66
N ILE A 101 1.59 4.46 3.28
CA ILE A 101 1.52 3.68 4.50
C ILE A 101 1.38 4.64 5.68
N LYS A 102 0.21 4.65 6.32
CA LYS A 102 0.03 5.26 7.64
C LYS A 102 0.41 4.31 8.77
N ASP A 103 0.03 3.03 8.63
CA ASP A 103 0.32 1.96 9.58
C ASP A 103 1.03 0.80 8.86
N PRO A 104 2.22 0.36 9.30
CA PRO A 104 2.89 -0.81 8.73
C PRO A 104 2.01 -2.06 8.73
N LEU A 105 1.12 -2.19 9.72
CA LEU A 105 0.24 -3.34 9.92
C LEU A 105 -0.90 -3.47 8.88
N LYS A 106 -1.11 -2.49 7.99
CA LYS A 106 -2.17 -2.53 6.95
C LYS A 106 -1.67 -2.90 5.56
N LEU A 107 -0.38 -3.22 5.40
CA LEU A 107 0.22 -3.58 4.11
C LEU A 107 -0.31 -4.87 3.51
N SER A 108 -0.48 -5.89 4.36
CA SER A 108 -1.02 -7.18 3.94
C SER A 108 -2.40 -7.08 3.28
N GLU A 109 -3.19 -6.05 3.58
CA GLU A 109 -4.50 -5.81 2.95
C GLU A 109 -4.38 -5.31 1.51
N GLN A 110 -3.30 -4.59 1.20
CA GLN A 110 -3.03 -4.06 -0.14
C GLN A 110 -2.46 -5.12 -1.09
N LEU A 111 -2.06 -6.29 -0.57
CA LEU A 111 -1.47 -7.41 -1.33
C LEU A 111 -0.18 -7.01 -2.06
N ILE A 112 0.63 -6.17 -1.43
CA ILE A 112 1.89 -5.66 -2.00
C ILE A 112 3.06 -6.29 -1.25
N ASP A 113 4.07 -6.75 -1.99
CA ASP A 113 5.35 -7.18 -1.43
C ASP A 113 6.34 -6.00 -1.39
N ILE A 114 6.53 -5.40 -0.22
CA ILE A 114 7.48 -4.29 -0.06
C ILE A 114 8.93 -4.68 -0.32
N THR A 115 9.27 -5.97 -0.29
CA THR A 115 10.65 -6.41 -0.53
C THR A 115 11.09 -6.22 -1.98
N GLU A 116 10.13 -6.01 -2.89
CA GLU A 116 10.37 -5.68 -4.30
C GLU A 116 10.60 -4.18 -4.53
N ASP A 117 10.27 -3.32 -3.57
CA ASP A 117 10.45 -1.87 -3.71
C ASP A 117 11.93 -1.46 -3.67
N ILE A 118 12.31 -0.58 -4.59
CA ILE A 118 13.69 -0.11 -4.71
C ILE A 118 14.15 0.69 -3.49
N ASN A 119 13.26 1.46 -2.86
CA ASN A 119 13.59 2.23 -1.67
C ASN A 119 13.74 1.30 -0.46
N TYR A 120 12.90 0.25 -0.31
CA TYR A 120 13.12 -0.79 0.70
C TYR A 120 14.49 -1.46 0.54
N GLN A 121 14.82 -1.92 -0.67
CA GLN A 121 16.09 -2.59 -0.93
C GLN A 121 17.28 -1.69 -0.62
N THR A 122 17.16 -0.41 -0.97
CA THR A 122 18.19 0.60 -0.71
C THR A 122 18.30 0.94 0.78
N ALA A 123 17.18 1.02 1.50
CA ALA A 123 17.15 1.21 2.94
C ALA A 123 17.89 0.07 3.67
N VAL A 124 17.57 -1.19 3.33
CA VAL A 124 18.25 -2.37 3.91
C VAL A 124 19.73 -2.43 3.53
N LYS A 125 20.08 -1.98 2.32
CA LYS A 125 21.47 -1.93 1.86
C LYS A 125 22.31 -0.96 2.71
N PHE A 126 21.78 0.22 3.02
CA PHE A 126 22.50 1.25 3.77
C PHE A 126 22.31 1.17 5.29
N ALA A 127 21.29 0.45 5.78
CA ALA A 127 21.10 0.23 7.21
C ALA A 127 22.21 -0.67 7.79
N GLU A 128 22.57 -0.40 9.04
CA GLU A 128 23.57 -1.15 9.81
C GLU A 128 22.99 -1.53 11.19
N GLY A 129 23.59 -2.54 11.83
CA GLY A 129 23.24 -2.96 13.19
C GLY A 129 21.75 -3.33 13.38
N GLU A 130 21.15 -2.80 14.44
CA GLU A 130 19.76 -3.07 14.83
C GLU A 130 18.74 -2.53 13.82
N GLU A 131 19.01 -1.38 13.20
CA GLU A 131 18.12 -0.78 12.19
C GLU A 131 17.93 -1.72 11.00
N LYS A 132 19.03 -2.32 10.53
CA LYS A 132 18.99 -3.29 9.42
C LYS A 132 18.18 -4.53 9.78
N ALA A 133 18.42 -5.07 10.98
CA ALA A 133 17.69 -6.24 11.46
C ALA A 133 16.19 -5.96 11.53
N HIS A 134 15.81 -4.78 12.03
CA HIS A 134 14.43 -4.33 12.12
C HIS A 134 13.74 -4.25 10.74
N TYR A 135 14.38 -3.63 9.74
CA TYR A 135 13.82 -3.53 8.39
C TYR A 135 13.61 -4.89 7.73
N ILE A 136 14.57 -5.81 7.88
CA ILE A 136 14.46 -7.18 7.35
C ILE A 136 13.34 -7.95 8.04
N GLU A 137 13.21 -7.82 9.36
CA GLU A 137 12.15 -8.49 10.11
C GLU A 137 10.75 -8.04 9.66
N ILE A 138 10.55 -6.73 9.51
CA ILE A 138 9.29 -6.17 8.99
C ILE A 138 9.04 -6.67 7.57
N GLY A 139 10.04 -6.57 6.68
CA GLY A 139 9.90 -7.02 5.29
C GLY A 139 9.53 -8.50 5.18
N LYS A 140 10.09 -9.34 6.04
CA LYS A 140 9.74 -10.76 6.10
C LYS A 140 8.29 -10.99 6.55
N LYS A 141 7.87 -10.32 7.63
CA LYS A 141 6.49 -10.42 8.16
C LYS A 141 5.46 -9.99 7.12
N GLU A 142 5.68 -8.86 6.45
CA GLU A 142 4.77 -8.36 5.43
C GLU A 142 4.74 -9.24 4.18
N LYS A 143 5.89 -9.75 3.73
CA LYS A 143 5.96 -10.69 2.61
C LYS A 143 5.18 -11.98 2.90
N GLU A 144 5.35 -12.54 4.10
CA GLU A 144 4.63 -13.74 4.52
C GLU A 144 3.11 -13.48 4.61
N ALA A 145 2.71 -12.36 5.21
CA ALA A 145 1.31 -11.97 5.31
C ALA A 145 0.66 -11.76 3.93
N CYS A 146 1.35 -11.05 3.03
CA CYS A 146 0.93 -10.83 1.64
C CYS A 146 0.80 -12.17 0.88
N ALA A 147 1.79 -13.05 0.97
CA ALA A 147 1.75 -14.37 0.34
C ALA A 147 0.58 -15.23 0.83
N GLN A 148 0.28 -15.21 2.13
CA GLN A 148 -0.87 -15.89 2.71
C GLN A 148 -2.21 -15.31 2.20
N ALA A 149 -2.33 -13.98 2.15
CA ALA A 149 -3.51 -13.30 1.63
C ALA A 149 -3.75 -13.62 0.14
N ILE A 150 -2.70 -13.58 -0.69
CA ILE A 150 -2.76 -13.96 -2.11
C ILE A 150 -3.16 -15.43 -2.26
N ALA A 151 -2.59 -16.35 -1.47
CA ALA A 151 -2.94 -17.77 -1.51
C ALA A 151 -4.42 -18.01 -1.17
N LYS A 152 -4.95 -17.30 -0.17
CA LYS A 152 -6.37 -17.33 0.21
C LYS A 152 -7.26 -16.85 -0.93
N LEU A 153 -6.91 -15.75 -1.59
CA LEU A 153 -7.64 -15.24 -2.76
C LEU A 153 -7.56 -16.19 -3.96
N LYS A 154 -6.40 -16.79 -4.23
CA LYS A 154 -6.22 -17.77 -5.31
C LYS A 154 -7.09 -19.02 -5.07
N ARG A 155 -7.19 -19.49 -3.82
CA ARG A 155 -8.09 -20.57 -3.41
C ARG A 155 -9.56 -20.18 -3.65
N ARG A 156 -9.98 -18.98 -3.22
CA ARG A 156 -11.33 -18.45 -3.45
C ARG A 156 -11.68 -18.40 -4.95
N LYS A 157 -10.79 -17.85 -5.79
CA LYS A 157 -10.99 -17.81 -7.26
C LYS A 157 -11.04 -19.19 -7.91
N ARG A 158 -10.31 -20.19 -7.38
CA ARG A 158 -10.37 -21.57 -7.88
C ARG A 158 -11.73 -22.20 -7.56
N ILE A 159 -12.18 -22.07 -6.31
CA ILE A 159 -13.49 -22.57 -5.87
C ILE A 159 -14.61 -21.92 -6.69
N LEU A 160 -14.58 -20.60 -6.84
CA LEU A 160 -15.57 -19.86 -7.64
C LEU A 160 -15.64 -20.35 -9.09
N ARG A 161 -14.48 -20.65 -9.72
CA ARG A 161 -14.44 -21.21 -11.08
C ARG A 161 -15.07 -22.59 -11.18
N VAL A 162 -14.70 -23.51 -10.28
CA VAL A 162 -15.27 -24.87 -10.28
C VAL A 162 -16.79 -24.81 -10.11
N ILE A 163 -17.25 -23.96 -9.20
CA ILE A 163 -18.66 -23.72 -8.94
C ILE A 163 -19.36 -23.17 -10.20
N LEU A 164 -18.80 -22.14 -10.85
CA LEU A 164 -19.36 -21.56 -12.07
C LEU A 164 -19.47 -22.58 -13.22
N TYR A 165 -18.44 -23.39 -13.44
CA TYR A 165 -18.48 -24.43 -14.48
C TYR A 165 -19.47 -25.54 -14.18
N SER A 166 -19.65 -25.91 -12.90
CA SER A 166 -20.65 -26.91 -12.52
C SER A 166 -22.08 -26.42 -12.75
N ALA A 167 -22.39 -25.15 -12.47
CA ALA A 167 -23.70 -24.55 -12.74
C ALA A 167 -24.00 -24.48 -14.25
N LEU A 168 -23.02 -24.04 -15.05
CA LEU A 168 -23.14 -24.01 -16.51
C LEU A 168 -23.41 -25.42 -17.10
N ALA A 169 -22.71 -26.45 -16.58
CA ALA A 169 -22.91 -27.83 -17.04
C ALA A 169 -24.31 -28.36 -16.71
N ILE A 170 -24.87 -27.99 -15.56
CA ILE A 170 -26.25 -28.35 -15.18
C ILE A 170 -27.25 -27.70 -16.14
N GLU A 171 -27.10 -26.41 -16.44
CA GLU A 171 -27.99 -25.72 -17.40
C GLU A 171 -27.95 -26.36 -18.78
N ILE A 172 -26.75 -26.66 -19.31
CA ILE A 172 -26.60 -27.33 -20.61
C ILE A 172 -27.25 -28.71 -20.61
N ALA A 173 -27.09 -29.50 -19.53
CA ALA A 173 -27.69 -30.81 -19.41
C ALA A 173 -29.22 -30.73 -19.37
N CYS A 174 -29.79 -29.75 -18.66
CA CYS A 174 -31.23 -29.51 -18.62
C CYS A 174 -31.79 -29.17 -20.01
N VAL A 175 -31.11 -28.31 -20.77
CA VAL A 175 -31.51 -27.95 -22.15
C VAL A 175 -31.43 -29.16 -23.08
N ALA A 176 -30.34 -29.92 -23.02
CA ALA A 176 -30.17 -31.11 -23.86
C ALA A 176 -31.22 -32.19 -23.55
N LEU A 177 -31.55 -32.40 -22.27
CA LEU A 177 -32.62 -33.30 -21.85
C LEU A 177 -33.98 -32.83 -22.39
N PHE A 178 -34.29 -31.54 -22.26
CA PHE A 178 -35.51 -30.95 -22.79
C PHE A 178 -35.65 -31.19 -24.31
N SER A 179 -34.61 -30.87 -25.09
CA SER A 179 -34.61 -31.12 -26.53
C SER A 179 -34.75 -32.61 -26.89
N TYR A 180 -34.16 -33.51 -26.10
CA TYR A 180 -34.25 -34.96 -26.35
C TYR A 180 -35.67 -35.51 -26.12
N VAL A 181 -36.35 -35.05 -25.07
CA VAL A 181 -37.73 -35.48 -24.79
C VAL A 181 -38.69 -34.91 -25.84
N ASP A 182 -38.50 -33.66 -26.27
CA ASP A 182 -39.32 -33.01 -27.30
C ASP A 182 -39.22 -33.72 -28.68
N MET A 183 -38.04 -34.23 -29.04
CA MET A 183 -37.85 -34.98 -30.29
C MET A 183 -38.38 -36.43 -30.28
N ASN A 184 -38.75 -37.00 -29.12
CA ASN A 184 -39.20 -38.39 -29.01
C ASN A 184 -40.68 -38.49 -28.57
N PRO A 185 -41.65 -38.47 -29.50
CA PRO A 185 -43.08 -38.47 -29.19
C PRO A 185 -43.60 -39.73 -28.49
N GLN A 186 -42.81 -40.81 -28.41
CA GLN A 186 -43.16 -42.03 -27.68
C GLN A 186 -43.21 -41.85 -26.16
N PHE A 187 -42.53 -40.83 -25.61
CA PHE A 187 -42.55 -40.52 -24.18
C PHE A 187 -43.72 -39.61 -23.76
N TYR A 188 -44.47 -39.06 -24.72
CA TYR A 188 -45.60 -38.16 -24.44
C TYR A 188 -46.85 -38.89 -23.90
N ASN A 189 -46.89 -40.22 -24.00
CA ASN A 189 -48.13 -41.00 -23.85
C ASN A 189 -48.14 -41.98 -22.65
N LYS A 190 -47.29 -41.74 -21.64
CA LYS A 190 -47.43 -42.38 -20.33
C LYS A 190 -47.42 -41.27 -19.30
N ASN A 191 -48.41 -41.27 -18.41
CA ASN A 191 -48.70 -40.33 -17.31
C ASN A 191 -47.52 -39.99 -16.38
N CYS A 192 -46.41 -39.51 -16.92
CA CYS A 192 -45.43 -38.71 -16.23
C CYS A 192 -45.69 -37.31 -16.77
N ASP A 193 -46.38 -36.49 -15.99
CA ASP A 193 -46.63 -35.11 -16.34
C ASP A 193 -45.29 -34.47 -16.69
N PHE A 194 -45.12 -34.16 -17.97
CA PHE A 194 -43.92 -33.54 -18.53
C PHE A 194 -43.54 -32.27 -17.73
N ILE A 195 -44.57 -31.63 -17.19
CA ILE A 195 -44.59 -30.56 -16.20
C ILE A 195 -43.83 -30.97 -14.92
N GLU A 196 -44.15 -32.10 -14.27
CA GLU A 196 -43.49 -32.55 -13.04
C GLU A 196 -42.00 -32.82 -13.23
N VAL A 197 -41.58 -33.39 -14.36
CA VAL A 197 -40.15 -33.63 -14.65
C VAL A 197 -39.43 -32.30 -14.85
N PHE A 198 -40.01 -31.38 -15.63
CA PHE A 198 -39.47 -30.03 -15.80
C PHE A 198 -39.40 -29.26 -14.47
N PHE A 199 -40.45 -29.32 -13.65
CA PHE A 199 -40.50 -28.70 -12.33
C PHE A 199 -39.51 -29.34 -11.35
N PHE A 200 -39.27 -30.66 -11.41
CA PHE A 200 -38.24 -31.30 -10.59
C PHE A 200 -36.85 -30.79 -10.93
N PHE A 201 -36.52 -30.67 -12.23
CA PHE A 201 -35.21 -30.14 -12.66
C PHE A 201 -35.06 -28.63 -12.41
N ALA A 202 -36.12 -27.84 -12.57
CA ALA A 202 -36.14 -26.41 -12.22
C ALA A 202 -36.01 -26.20 -10.69
N SER A 203 -36.68 -27.03 -9.89
CA SER A 203 -36.59 -27.01 -8.42
C SER A 203 -35.22 -27.48 -7.94
N LEU A 204 -34.61 -28.46 -8.61
CA LEU A 204 -33.26 -28.91 -8.33
C LEU A 204 -32.24 -27.81 -8.69
N ALA A 205 -32.42 -27.12 -9.82
CA ALA A 205 -31.59 -25.97 -10.19
C ALA A 205 -31.73 -24.81 -9.18
N ALA A 206 -32.94 -24.53 -8.71
CA ALA A 206 -33.22 -23.53 -7.67
C ALA A 206 -32.68 -23.94 -6.28
N PHE A 207 -32.77 -25.22 -5.91
CA PHE A 207 -32.21 -25.74 -4.66
C PHE A 207 -30.68 -25.72 -4.68
N ILE A 208 -30.08 -26.04 -5.83
CA ILE A 208 -28.64 -25.91 -6.03
C ILE A 208 -28.22 -24.45 -5.94
N SER A 209 -28.99 -23.49 -6.47
CA SER A 209 -28.68 -22.06 -6.39
C SER A 209 -28.91 -21.42 -5.00
N GLU A 210 -29.88 -21.88 -4.21
CA GLU A 210 -30.02 -21.48 -2.79
C GLU A 210 -28.88 -22.03 -1.93
N ARG A 211 -28.50 -23.30 -2.13
CA ARG A 211 -27.37 -23.90 -1.41
C ARG A 211 -26.04 -23.29 -1.86
N PHE A 212 -25.96 -22.84 -3.10
CA PHE A 212 -24.88 -22.02 -3.68
C PHE A 212 -24.80 -20.66 -2.99
N LEU A 213 -25.92 -20.00 -2.66
CA LEU A 213 -25.93 -18.77 -1.85
C LEU A 213 -25.42 -19.01 -0.42
N VAL A 214 -25.77 -20.12 0.20
CA VAL A 214 -25.27 -20.47 1.53
C VAL A 214 -23.76 -20.72 1.51
N TYR A 215 -23.25 -21.44 0.50
CA TYR A 215 -21.80 -21.69 0.33
C TYR A 215 -21.01 -20.46 -0.10
N THR A 216 -21.63 -19.55 -0.84
CA THR A 216 -21.00 -18.29 -1.27
C THR A 216 -21.04 -17.22 -0.18
N LYS A 217 -21.85 -17.36 0.87
CA LYS A 217 -21.86 -16.47 2.05
C LYS A 217 -20.47 -16.33 2.65
N ASP A 218 -19.81 -17.46 2.89
CA ASP A 218 -18.46 -17.50 3.46
C ASP A 218 -17.36 -17.04 2.48
N ALA A 219 -17.69 -16.98 1.18
CA ALA A 219 -16.74 -16.67 0.10
C ALA A 219 -16.83 -15.22 -0.44
N LEU A 220 -18.02 -14.61 -0.46
CA LEU A 220 -18.31 -13.30 -1.06
C LEU A 220 -18.66 -12.19 -0.05
N GLY A 221 -18.97 -12.53 1.21
CA GLY A 221 -19.39 -11.55 2.22
C GLY A 221 -20.86 -11.11 2.07
N ASP A 222 -21.44 -10.61 3.17
CA ASP A 222 -22.90 -10.49 3.33
C ASP A 222 -23.59 -9.57 2.30
N ILE A 223 -22.92 -8.49 1.84
CA ILE A 223 -23.52 -7.47 0.97
C ILE A 223 -23.81 -8.00 -0.45
N VAL A 224 -22.92 -8.81 -1.02
CA VAL A 224 -23.11 -9.38 -2.36
C VAL A 224 -24.16 -10.49 -2.32
N LEU A 225 -24.26 -11.17 -1.18
CA LEU A 225 -25.22 -12.24 -0.96
C LEU A 225 -26.67 -11.75 -0.96
N ASP A 226 -26.93 -10.58 -0.40
CA ASP A 226 -28.28 -10.01 -0.32
C ASP A 226 -28.85 -9.65 -1.70
N LYS A 227 -28.00 -9.09 -2.58
CA LYS A 227 -28.39 -8.82 -3.97
C LYS A 227 -28.61 -10.10 -4.77
N ALA A 228 -27.77 -11.12 -4.56
CA ALA A 228 -27.90 -12.40 -5.24
C ALA A 228 -29.15 -13.18 -4.78
N LYS A 229 -29.49 -13.13 -3.48
CA LYS A 229 -30.77 -13.64 -2.93
C LYS A 229 -31.98 -12.96 -3.55
N TYR A 230 -31.94 -11.64 -3.74
CA TYR A 230 -33.05 -10.91 -4.34
C TYR A 230 -33.32 -11.32 -5.79
N VAL A 231 -32.26 -11.51 -6.58
CA VAL A 231 -32.37 -11.96 -7.99
C VAL A 231 -32.87 -13.40 -8.07
N LEU A 232 -32.35 -14.30 -7.23
CA LEU A 232 -32.80 -15.69 -7.18
C LEU A 232 -34.24 -15.83 -6.67
N GLY A 233 -34.61 -15.07 -5.64
CA GLY A 233 -35.98 -14.96 -5.14
C GLY A 233 -36.96 -14.44 -6.20
N ALA A 234 -36.55 -13.45 -7.01
CA ALA A 234 -37.36 -12.94 -8.11
C ALA A 234 -37.60 -14.00 -9.19
N THR A 235 -36.61 -14.84 -9.50
CA THR A 235 -36.78 -15.94 -10.47
C THR A 235 -37.74 -17.03 -9.98
N SER A 236 -37.75 -17.34 -8.67
CA SER A 236 -38.72 -18.26 -8.08
C SER A 236 -40.14 -17.69 -7.98
N ILE A 237 -40.29 -16.38 -7.84
CA ILE A 237 -41.61 -15.72 -7.81
C ILE A 237 -42.20 -15.62 -9.23
N LEU A 238 -41.37 -15.37 -10.23
CA LEU A 238 -41.78 -15.37 -11.64
C LEU A 238 -42.23 -16.77 -12.09
N SER A 239 -41.53 -17.83 -11.67
CA SER A 239 -41.98 -19.20 -11.93
C SER A 239 -43.29 -19.52 -11.19
N ALA A 240 -43.47 -19.06 -9.95
CA ALA A 240 -44.72 -19.21 -9.20
C ALA A 240 -45.91 -18.43 -9.79
N LEU A 241 -45.69 -17.22 -10.30
CA LEU A 241 -46.72 -16.44 -11.00
C LEU A 241 -47.13 -17.09 -12.32
N PHE A 242 -46.19 -17.73 -13.03
CA PHE A 242 -46.48 -18.50 -14.24
C PHE A 242 -47.33 -19.75 -13.96
N ILE A 243 -47.15 -20.37 -12.78
CA ILE A 243 -48.03 -21.45 -12.27
C ILE A 243 -49.44 -20.94 -12.05
N ILE A 244 -49.60 -19.79 -11.38
CA ILE A 244 -50.93 -19.23 -11.09
C ILE A 244 -51.64 -18.83 -12.39
N ILE A 245 -50.92 -18.29 -13.37
CA ILE A 245 -51.53 -17.89 -14.65
C ILE A 245 -51.97 -19.12 -15.48
N ASN A 246 -51.20 -20.22 -15.51
CA ASN A 246 -51.57 -21.45 -16.24
C ASN A 246 -52.49 -22.41 -15.45
N LEU A 247 -52.71 -22.20 -14.15
CA LEU A 247 -53.75 -22.94 -13.41
C LEU A 247 -55.15 -22.31 -13.59
N PHE A 248 -55.22 -21.06 -14.04
CA PHE A 248 -56.46 -20.29 -14.15
C PHE A 248 -56.87 -19.94 -15.60
N PHE A 249 -56.08 -20.35 -16.60
CA PHE A 249 -56.38 -20.27 -18.04
C PHE A 249 -56.09 -21.62 -18.70
#